data_AF-A0A9D4L9E1-F1
#
_entry.id   AF-A0A9D4L9E1-F1
#
_cell.length_a   1.000
_cell.length_b   1.000
_cell.length_c   1.000
_cell.angle_alpha   90.00
_cell.angle_beta   90.00
_cell.angle_gamma   90.00
#
_symmetry.space_group_name_H-M   'P 1'
#
loop_
_entity.id
_entity.type
_entity.pdbx_description
1 polymer ?
#
loop_
_entity_poly.entity_id
_entity_poly.type
_entity_poly.pdbx_seq_one_letter_code
_entity_poly.pdbx_strand_id
1 'polypeptide(L)' 'MGVHVTPAGQVLVCGYNSNTILQIDSQGSRKLATLATERDGLQNPRSVCYNSNTDSMIVGKEVNNKILVYKVI' A
#
# COMPACT_ATOMS: atom_id res chain seq x y z
N MET A 1 5.56 -9.44 3.86
CA MET A 1 5.82 -8.36 2.88
C MET A 1 4.86 -8.58 1.72
N GLY A 2 4.00 -7.62 1.42
CA GLY A 2 2.96 -7.76 0.41
C GLY A 2 3.19 -6.82 -0.76
N VAL A 3 2.86 -7.29 -1.95
CA VAL A 3 2.91 -6.51 -3.19
C VAL A 3 1.61 -6.69 -3.97
N HIS A 4 1.22 -5.68 -4.74
CA HIS A 4 0.05 -5.75 -5.62
C HIS A 4 0.29 -4.93 -6.88
N VAL A 5 -0.22 -5.39 -8.02
CA VAL A 5 -0.14 -4.64 -9.28
C VAL A 5 -1.50 -3.99 -9.52
N THR A 6 -1.51 -2.67 -9.65
CA THR A 6 -2.72 -1.91 -10.01
C THR A 6 -3.13 -2.19 -11.47
N PRO A 7 -4.39 -1.92 -11.87
CA PRO A 7 -4.79 -2.03 -13.28
C PRO A 7 -3.98 -1.14 -14.24
N ALA A 8 -3.42 -0.03 -13.74
CA ALA A 8 -2.53 0.85 -14.49
C ALA A 8 -1.08 0.31 -14.62
N GLY A 9 -0.80 -0.88 -14.06
CA GLY A 9 0.50 -1.55 -14.11
C GLY A 9 1.50 -1.07 -13.06
N GLN A 10 1.18 -0.08 -12.23
CA GLN A 10 2.04 0.35 -11.12
C GLN A 10 2.03 -0.69 -10.00
N VAL A 11 3.13 -0.78 -9.25
CA VAL A 11 3.29 -1.73 -8.14
C VAL A 11 3.09 -1.03 -6.80
N LEU A 12 2.25 -1.61 -5.95
CA LEU A 12 2.11 -1.23 -4.55
C LEU A 12 2.98 -2.16 -3.70
N VAL A 13 3.72 -1.59 -2.74
CA VAL A 13 4.63 -2.36 -1.85
C VAL A 13 4.40 -1.98 -0.40
N CYS A 14 4.24 -2.99 0.46
CA CYS A 14 4.23 -2.83 1.91
C CYS A 14 5.66 -2.76 2.46
N GLY A 15 6.06 -1.59 2.96
CA GLY A 15 7.26 -1.43 3.77
C GLY A 15 6.98 -1.81 5.22
N TYR A 16 7.23 -3.07 5.58
CA TYR A 16 6.95 -3.60 6.93
C TYR A 16 7.68 -2.84 8.04
N ASN A 17 9.00 -2.63 7.88
CA ASN A 17 9.82 -1.92 8.87
C ASN A 17 9.70 -0.40 8.77
N SER A 18 9.42 0.12 7.57
CA SER A 18 9.28 1.57 7.35
C SER A 18 7.87 2.09 7.63
N ASN A 19 6.91 1.22 7.97
CA ASN A 19 5.50 1.55 8.15
C ASN A 19 4.94 2.37 6.98
N THR A 20 5.25 1.96 5.74
CA THR A 20 4.81 2.68 4.53
C THR A 20 4.08 1.79 3.52
N ILE A 21 3.20 2.39 2.73
CA ILE A 21 2.81 1.87 1.42
C ILE A 21 3.47 2.73 0.35
N LEU A 22 4.22 2.10 -0.54
CA LEU A 22 4.90 2.76 -1.65
C LEU A 22 4.20 2.44 -2.95
N GLN A 23 4.13 3.43 -3.84
CA GLN A 23 3.79 3.24 -5.25
C GLN A 23 5.08 3.26 -6.05
N ILE A 24 5.28 2.24 -6.86
CA ILE A 24 6.44 2.05 -7.73
C ILE A 24 5.93 2.03 -9.17
N ASP A 25 6.76 2.48 -10.11
CA ASP A 25 6.43 2.40 -11.53
C ASP A 25 6.24 0.95 -12.01
N SER A 26 5.71 0.82 -13.22
CA SER A 26 5.41 -0.49 -13.83
C SER A 26 6.64 -1.35 -14.10
N GLN A 27 7.84 -0.76 -14.03
CA GLN A 27 9.11 -1.47 -14.19
C GLN A 27 9.70 -1.89 -12.84
N GLY A 28 9.07 -1.51 -11.72
CA GLY A 28 9.57 -1.80 -10.38
C GLY A 28 10.83 -1.02 -10.00
N SER A 29 11.25 -0.03 -10.80
CA SER A 29 12.59 0.57 -10.71
C SER A 29 12.59 1.94 -10.02
N ARG A 30 11.50 2.71 -10.12
CA ARG A 30 11.40 4.03 -9.46
C ARG A 30 10.20 4.11 -8.53
N LYS A 31 10.46 4.60 -7.31
CA LYS A 31 9.40 5.07 -6.40
C LYS A 31 8.69 6.28 -7.02
N LEU A 32 7.38 6.16 -7.21
CA LEU A 32 6.50 7.23 -7.65
C LEU A 32 5.98 8.05 -6.48
N ALA A 33 5.48 7.37 -5.43
CA ALA A 33 4.87 8.04 -4.29
C ALA A 33 4.99 7.23 -2.99
N THR A 34 4.78 7.92 -1.86
CA THR A 34 4.45 7.30 -0.57
C THR A 34 2.97 7.54 -0.35
N LEU A 35 2.16 6.49 -0.33
CA LEU A 35 0.70 6.62 -0.29
C LEU A 35 0.12 6.58 1.12
N ALA A 36 0.81 5.92 2.06
CA ALA A 36 0.44 5.87 3.46
C ALA A 36 1.69 5.69 4.32
N THR A 37 1.63 6.21 5.54
CA THR A 37 2.71 6.20 6.53
C THR A 37 2.18 5.92 7.93
N GLU A 38 3.08 5.83 8.91
CA GLU A 38 2.72 5.71 10.32
C GLU A 38 1.82 6.86 10.82
N ARG A 39 1.94 8.06 10.24
CA ARG A 39 1.09 9.21 10.57
C ARG A 39 -0.38 8.97 10.20
N ASP A 40 -0.64 8.06 9.28
CA ASP A 40 -1.97 7.65 8.82
C ASP A 40 -2.50 6.44 9.61
N GLY A 41 -1.81 6.04 10.69
CA GLY A 41 -2.18 4.90 11.53
C GLY A 41 -1.67 3.54 11.04
N LEU A 42 -0.78 3.54 10.04
CA LEU A 42 -0.17 2.34 9.48
C LEU A 42 0.97 1.82 10.36
N GLN A 43 0.90 0.57 10.79
CA GLN A 43 1.95 -0.04 11.62
C GLN A 43 2.14 -1.50 11.23
N ASN A 44 3.35 -1.89 10.85
CA ASN A 44 3.70 -3.25 10.39
C ASN A 44 2.74 -3.79 9.31
N PRO A 45 2.62 -3.10 8.15
CA PRO A 45 1.81 -3.60 7.04
C PRO A 45 2.35 -4.92 6.51
N ARG A 46 1.45 -5.89 6.29
CA ARG A 46 1.81 -7.23 5.77
C ARG A 46 1.28 -7.49 4.37
N SER A 47 0.15 -6.89 4.00
CA SER A 47 -0.49 -7.07 2.70
C SER A 47 -1.14 -5.78 2.20
N VAL A 48 -1.23 -5.64 0.89
CA VAL A 48 -1.94 -4.55 0.22
C VAL A 48 -2.70 -5.12 -0.98
N CYS A 49 -3.88 -4.58 -1.26
CA CYS A 49 -4.68 -4.83 -2.44
C CYS A 49 -5.24 -3.50 -2.93
N TYR A 50 -5.44 -3.36 -4.25
CA TYR A 50 -6.06 -2.18 -4.83
C TYR A 50 -7.46 -2.52 -5.36
N ASN A 51 -8.46 -1.75 -4.92
CA ASN A 51 -9.83 -1.85 -5.41
C ASN A 51 -10.08 -0.76 -6.45
N SER A 52 -10.09 -1.15 -7.72
CA SER A 52 -10.32 -0.23 -8.84
C SER A 52 -11.75 0.31 -8.92
N ASN A 53 -12.72 -0.35 -8.30
CA ASN A 53 -14.10 0.11 -8.31
C ASN A 53 -14.31 1.32 -7.39
N THR A 54 -13.51 1.41 -6.31
CA THR A 54 -13.64 2.47 -5.30
C THR A 54 -12.42 3.38 -5.23
N ASP A 55 -11.44 3.17 -6.11
CA ASP A 55 -10.13 3.83 -6.11
C ASP A 55 -9.49 3.86 -4.70
N SER A 56 -9.39 2.68 -4.09
CA SER A 56 -8.92 2.56 -2.71
C SER A 56 -7.92 1.44 -2.55
N MET A 57 -6.92 1.65 -1.70
CA MET A 57 -6.03 0.58 -1.25
C MET A 57 -6.54 -0.01 0.07
N ILE A 58 -6.56 -1.33 0.13
CA ILE A 58 -6.94 -2.12 1.30
C ILE A 58 -5.67 -2.73 1.86
N VAL A 59 -5.36 -2.42 3.12
CA VAL A 59 -4.08 -2.77 3.74
C VAL A 59 -4.32 -3.62 4.98
N GLY A 60 -3.77 -4.83 4.97
CA GLY A 60 -3.71 -5.68 6.15
C GLY A 60 -2.49 -5.32 6.98
N LYS A 61 -2.69 -5.07 8.27
CA LYS A 61 -1.60 -4.80 9.21
C LYS A 61 -1.59 -5.78 10.37
N GLU A 62 -0.40 -6.09 10.86
CA GLU A 62 -0.22 -7.01 11.99
C GLU A 62 -0.74 -6.43 13.29
N VAL A 63 -0.47 -5.14 13.53
CA VAL A 63 -0.86 -4.51 14.79
C VAL A 63 -2.39 -4.48 14.92
N ASN A 64 -2.88 -5.16 15.96
CA ASN A 64 -4.29 -5.31 16.31
C ASN A 64 -5.16 -6.03 15.27
N ASN A 65 -4.55 -6.75 14.31
CA ASN A 65 -5.27 -7.51 13.27
C ASN A 65 -6.33 -6.70 12.51
N LYS A 66 -6.06 -5.42 12.27
CA LYS A 66 -7.01 -4.52 11.58
C LYS A 66 -6.70 -4.40 10.08
N ILE A 67 -7.76 -4.11 9.33
CA ILE A 67 -7.68 -3.67 7.93
C ILE A 67 -7.82 -2.15 7.91
N LEU A 68 -6.97 -1.48 7.14
CA LEU A 68 -7.07 -0.06 6.86
C LEU A 68 -7.46 0.13 5.40
N VAL A 69 -8.30 1.14 5.12
CA VAL A 69 -8.72 1.50 3.77
C VAL A 69 -8.32 2.95 3.54
N TYR A 70 -7.50 3.18 2.52
CA TYR A 70 -7.11 4.53 2.11
C TYR A 70 -7.64 4.80 0.72
N LYS A 71 -8.26 5.96 0.52
CA LYS A 71 -8.57 6.45 -0.83
C LYS A 71 -7.30 6.93 -1.49
N VAL A 72 -7.10 6.56 -2.75
CA VAL A 72 -6.10 7.20 -3.61
C VAL A 72 -6.83 8.42 -4.20
N ILE A 73 -6.27 9.62 -4.03
CA ILE A 73 -6.84 10.89 -4.51
C ILE A 73 -5.96 11.41 -5.64
#